data_AF-A0A2N3VAR4-F1
#
_entry.id   AF-A0A2N3VAR4-F1
#
_cell.length_a   1.000
_cell.length_b   1.000
_cell.length_c   1.000
_cell.angle_alpha   90.00
_cell.angle_beta   90.00
_cell.angle_gamma   90.00
#
_symmetry.space_group_name_H-M   'P 1'
#
loop_
_entity.id
_entity.type
_entity.pdbx_description
1 polymer ?
#
loop_
_entity_poly.entity_id
_entity_poly.type
_entity_poly.pdbx_seq_one_letter_code
_entity_poly.pdbx_strand_id
1 'polypeptide(L)'
;MDIDWNARIRPAGDRAVLITLDDPRPVQRLASALRVHAIAGVEDVLPAAETVLVTMHSVSYGVQVRRELVALLDRLDHEPPQADSPDVSRGTVEDPEPVVEIPVRYDGADLPEVARLLELSIPEVIAAHTGTVWRCAFVGFAPGFGYLTSPDGRLTVPRRTHARTAIPAGAVALAGGYSAVYPRGTPGGWQLIGSTDLRMWAVDRDPPALVRAGSAIRFVDSGE
;
A
#
# COMPACT_ATOMS: atom_id res chain seq x y z
N MET A 1 -16.18 6.00 22.90
CA MET A 1 -17.43 6.18 22.15
C MET A 1 -17.48 4.96 21.26
N ASP A 2 -18.29 3.98 21.62
CA ASP A 2 -18.18 2.64 21.02
C ASP A 2 -18.49 2.73 19.53
N ILE A 3 -17.53 2.29 18.71
CA ILE A 3 -17.68 2.30 17.25
C ILE A 3 -18.69 1.21 16.89
N ASP A 4 -19.77 1.58 16.19
CA ASP A 4 -20.68 0.59 15.62
C ASP A 4 -20.05 -0.08 14.40
N TRP A 5 -19.25 -1.12 14.65
CA TRP A 5 -18.62 -1.92 13.61
C TRP A 5 -19.64 -2.59 12.68
N ASN A 6 -20.89 -2.80 13.10
CA ASN A 6 -21.90 -3.39 12.24
C ASN A 6 -22.26 -2.47 11.06
N ALA A 7 -22.27 -1.16 11.28
CA ALA A 7 -22.50 -0.16 10.23
C ALA A 7 -21.29 -0.03 9.28
N ARG A 8 -20.09 -0.40 9.74
CA ARG A 8 -18.83 -0.33 8.99
C ARG A 8 -18.51 -1.58 8.17
N ILE A 9 -19.15 -2.71 8.47
CA ILE A 9 -19.03 -3.97 7.72
C ILE A 9 -20.21 -4.09 6.77
N ARG A 10 -19.96 -3.91 5.48
CA ARG A 10 -20.97 -3.96 4.41
C ARG A 10 -20.81 -5.21 3.55
N PRO A 11 -21.89 -5.82 3.05
CA PRO A 11 -21.78 -6.89 2.07
C PRO A 11 -21.14 -6.37 0.77
N ALA A 12 -20.27 -7.17 0.18
CA ALA A 12 -19.62 -6.93 -1.11
C ALA A 12 -19.85 -8.16 -2.01
N GLY A 13 -21.10 -8.33 -2.46
CA GLY A 13 -21.57 -9.59 -3.03
C GLY A 13 -22.06 -10.55 -1.94
N ASP A 14 -22.17 -11.83 -2.26
CA ASP A 14 -22.68 -12.90 -1.37
C ASP A 14 -21.57 -13.60 -0.58
N ARG A 15 -20.33 -13.55 -1.07
CA ARG A 15 -19.15 -14.22 -0.50
C ARG A 15 -18.06 -13.27 -0.01
N ALA A 16 -18.36 -11.98 0.17
CA ALA A 16 -17.40 -11.06 0.73
C ALA A 16 -18.06 -9.95 1.56
N VAL A 17 -17.26 -9.38 2.46
CA VAL A 17 -17.61 -8.18 3.21
C VAL A 17 -16.52 -7.13 3.07
N LEU A 18 -16.93 -5.87 2.95
CA LEU A 18 -16.07 -4.70 2.90
C LEU A 18 -16.14 -3.99 4.25
N ILE A 19 -14.98 -3.82 4.87
CA ILE A 19 -14.80 -3.09 6.12
C ILE A 19 -14.29 -1.69 5.76
N THR A 20 -14.97 -0.65 6.21
CA THR A 20 -14.52 0.76 6.03
C THR A 20 -13.98 1.32 7.33
N LEU A 21 -12.77 1.88 7.27
CA LEU A 21 -12.06 2.49 8.38
C LEU A 21 -11.90 3.99 8.09
N ASP A 22 -12.03 4.82 9.12
CA ASP A 22 -11.93 6.29 8.96
C ASP A 22 -10.47 6.80 8.83
N ASP A 23 -9.48 5.91 8.97
CA ASP A 23 -8.05 6.22 8.89
C ASP A 23 -7.27 5.05 8.25
N PRO A 24 -6.26 5.31 7.40
CA PRO A 24 -5.40 4.30 6.80
C PRO A 24 -4.53 3.50 7.79
N ARG A 25 -4.15 4.05 8.94
CA ARG A 25 -3.30 3.37 9.94
C ARG A 25 -3.98 2.11 10.52
N PRO A 26 -5.26 2.16 10.94
CA PRO A 26 -6.04 0.98 11.30
C PRO A 26 -6.08 -0.14 10.25
N VAL A 27 -5.97 0.16 8.95
CA VAL A 27 -6.08 -0.85 7.87
C VAL A 27 -4.95 -1.86 7.98
N GLN A 28 -3.71 -1.40 8.17
CA GLN A 28 -2.54 -2.29 8.27
C GLN A 28 -2.59 -3.16 9.52
N ARG A 29 -2.99 -2.56 10.64
CA ARG A 29 -3.16 -3.27 11.90
C ARG A 29 -4.24 -4.36 11.80
N LEU A 30 -5.38 -4.04 11.18
CA LEU A 30 -6.46 -5.01 10.95
C LEU A 30 -6.02 -6.14 10.00
N ALA A 31 -5.39 -5.80 8.88
CA ALA A 31 -4.90 -6.78 7.92
C ALA A 31 -3.88 -7.74 8.55
N SER A 32 -2.98 -7.20 9.37
CA SER A 32 -1.98 -7.99 10.12
C SER A 32 -2.67 -8.88 11.15
N ALA A 33 -3.63 -8.33 11.91
CA ALA A 33 -4.38 -9.09 12.89
C ALA A 33 -5.17 -10.24 12.27
N LEU A 34 -5.78 -10.05 11.09
CA LEU A 34 -6.51 -11.08 10.35
C LEU A 34 -5.59 -12.15 9.75
N ARG A 35 -4.34 -11.81 9.42
CA ARG A 35 -3.34 -12.80 8.97
C ARG A 35 -2.86 -13.69 10.12
N VAL A 36 -2.70 -13.11 11.32
CA VAL A 36 -2.30 -13.85 12.53
C VAL A 36 -3.48 -14.66 13.09
N HIS A 37 -4.69 -14.08 13.10
CA HIS A 37 -5.91 -14.70 13.57
C HIS A 37 -6.74 -15.19 12.39
N ALA A 38 -6.39 -16.38 11.89
CA ALA A 38 -7.16 -17.02 10.84
C ALA A 38 -8.61 -17.29 11.31
N ILE A 39 -9.56 -16.57 10.71
CA ILE A 39 -11.00 -16.78 10.91
C ILE A 39 -11.45 -17.92 9.99
N ALA A 40 -12.12 -18.92 10.54
CA ALA A 40 -12.61 -20.04 9.74
C ALA A 40 -13.58 -19.58 8.64
N GLY A 41 -13.31 -20.02 7.40
CA GLY A 41 -14.12 -19.67 6.23
C GLY A 41 -13.68 -18.42 5.47
N VAL A 42 -12.75 -17.63 6.01
CA VAL A 42 -12.08 -16.56 5.26
C VAL A 42 -11.13 -17.16 4.24
N GLU A 43 -11.25 -16.70 3.00
CA GLU A 43 -10.46 -17.14 1.86
C GLU A 43 -9.30 -16.17 1.58
N ASP A 44 -9.54 -14.87 1.63
CA ASP A 44 -8.52 -13.85 1.41
C ASP A 44 -8.82 -12.55 2.18
N VAL A 45 -7.77 -11.78 2.46
CA VAL A 45 -7.80 -10.49 3.15
C VAL A 45 -7.06 -9.46 2.29
N LEU A 46 -7.83 -8.56 1.71
CA LEU A 46 -7.36 -7.61 0.71
C LEU A 46 -7.42 -6.18 1.27
N PRO A 47 -6.32 -5.67 1.87
CA PRO A 47 -6.24 -4.28 2.32
C PRO A 47 -6.15 -3.32 1.13
N ALA A 48 -6.74 -2.15 1.30
CA ALA A 48 -6.63 -0.99 0.42
C ALA A 48 -6.37 0.27 1.26
N ALA A 49 -6.61 1.46 0.70
CA ALA A 49 -6.30 2.73 1.35
C ALA A 49 -7.04 2.92 2.69
N GLU A 50 -8.35 2.70 2.71
CA GLU A 50 -9.23 2.91 3.88
C GLU A 50 -10.17 1.74 4.11
N THR A 51 -9.95 0.64 3.39
CA THR A 51 -10.85 -0.52 3.41
C THR A 51 -10.08 -1.82 3.49
N VAL A 52 -10.73 -2.84 4.04
CA VAL A 52 -10.28 -4.23 3.97
C VAL A 52 -11.43 -5.05 3.41
N LEU A 53 -11.21 -5.70 2.26
CA LEU A 53 -12.14 -6.67 1.70
C LEU A 53 -11.77 -8.05 2.22
N VAL A 54 -12.74 -8.74 2.83
CA VAL A 54 -12.59 -10.11 3.33
C VAL A 54 -13.47 -11.01 2.48
N THR A 55 -12.86 -11.96 1.76
CA THR A 55 -13.57 -12.93 0.93
C THR A 55 -13.75 -14.24 1.70
N MET A 56 -14.75 -15.03 1.31
CA MET A 56 -15.14 -16.25 2.01
C MET A 56 -15.29 -17.41 1.04
N HIS A 57 -14.91 -18.62 1.49
CA HIS A 57 -15.01 -19.85 0.71
C HIS A 57 -16.46 -20.25 0.36
N SER A 58 -17.44 -19.79 1.14
CA SER A 58 -18.85 -20.08 0.93
C SER A 58 -19.72 -19.06 1.66
N VAL A 59 -20.93 -18.82 1.14
CA VAL A 59 -21.95 -17.98 1.76
C VAL A 59 -22.35 -18.46 3.16
N SER A 60 -22.19 -19.76 3.44
CA SER A 60 -22.50 -20.36 4.74
C SER A 60 -21.66 -19.81 5.89
N TYR A 61 -20.47 -19.27 5.60
CA TYR A 61 -19.58 -18.68 6.61
C TYR A 61 -19.94 -17.23 6.94
N GLY A 62 -20.82 -16.58 6.19
CA GLY A 62 -21.08 -15.13 6.29
C GLY A 62 -21.42 -14.65 7.70
N VAL A 63 -22.31 -15.36 8.40
CA VAL A 63 -22.72 -14.99 9.77
C VAL A 63 -21.57 -15.16 10.77
N GLN A 64 -20.84 -16.28 10.70
CA GLN A 64 -19.72 -16.56 11.60
C GLN A 64 -18.58 -15.57 11.39
N VAL A 65 -18.13 -15.40 10.14
CA VAL A 65 -17.04 -14.49 9.78
C VAL A 65 -17.37 -13.08 10.23
N ARG A 66 -18.59 -12.60 9.97
CA ARG A 66 -19.02 -11.26 10.40
C ARG A 66 -18.96 -11.09 11.92
N ARG A 67 -19.40 -12.10 12.69
CA ARG A 67 -19.34 -12.05 14.16
C ARG A 67 -17.89 -12.00 14.66
N GLU A 68 -17.01 -12.83 14.10
CA GLU A 68 -15.59 -12.85 14.47
C GLU A 68 -14.85 -11.56 14.07
N LEU A 69 -15.21 -10.98 12.92
CA LEU A 69 -14.70 -9.67 12.49
C LEU A 69 -15.09 -8.56 13.45
N VAL A 70 -16.36 -8.49 13.88
CA VAL A 70 -16.79 -7.51 14.88
C VAL A 70 -16.01 -7.67 16.18
N ALA A 71 -15.86 -8.91 16.68
CA ALA A 71 -15.09 -9.17 17.90
C ALA A 71 -13.61 -8.80 17.76
N LEU A 72 -13.00 -9.02 16.59
CA LEU A 72 -11.63 -8.63 16.33
C LEU A 72 -11.48 -7.11 16.28
N LEU A 73 -12.35 -6.41 15.55
CA LEU A 73 -12.34 -4.96 15.45
C LEU A 73 -12.53 -4.28 16.81
N ASP A 74 -13.44 -4.81 17.62
CA ASP A 74 -13.68 -4.33 18.98
C ASP A 74 -12.42 -4.46 19.86
N ARG A 75 -11.73 -5.60 19.81
CA ARG A 75 -10.44 -5.77 20.51
C ARG A 75 -9.38 -4.78 20.04
N LEU A 76 -9.24 -4.57 18.72
CA LEU A 76 -8.24 -3.66 18.16
C LEU A 76 -8.50 -2.18 18.46
N ASP A 77 -9.75 -1.81 18.77
CA ASP A 77 -10.12 -0.46 19.19
C ASP A 77 -9.80 -0.20 20.67
N HIS A 78 -9.91 -1.24 21.51
CA HIS A 78 -9.64 -1.17 22.94
C HIS A 78 -8.18 -1.45 23.32
N GLU A 79 -7.41 -2.10 22.43
CA GLU A 79 -5.97 -2.23 22.58
C GLU A 79 -5.30 -0.87 22.28
N PRO A 80 -4.41 -0.38 23.17
CA PRO A 80 -3.62 0.80 22.85
C PRO A 80 -2.91 0.54 21.52
N PRO A 81 -2.82 1.53 20.61
CA PRO A 81 -2.00 1.37 19.42
C PRO A 81 -0.62 0.95 19.93
N GLN A 82 -0.22 -0.29 19.62
CA GLN A 82 1.18 -0.65 19.75
C GLN A 82 1.90 0.44 18.98
N ALA A 83 2.73 1.23 19.67
CA ALA A 83 3.61 2.19 19.03
C ALA A 83 4.19 1.47 17.82
N ASP A 84 4.13 2.10 16.63
CA ASP A 84 4.66 1.56 15.39
C ASP A 84 6.06 1.03 15.70
N SER A 85 6.13 -0.24 16.09
CA SER A 85 7.37 -0.81 16.51
C SER A 85 8.06 -0.96 15.18
N PRO A 86 9.26 -0.37 14.99
CA PRO A 86 10.05 -0.70 13.81
C PRO A 86 10.31 -2.22 13.74
N ASP A 87 10.03 -2.94 14.82
CA ASP A 87 10.13 -4.37 15.01
C ASP A 87 8.80 -5.09 14.73
N VAL A 88 8.46 -5.24 13.44
CA VAL A 88 7.49 -6.26 12.96
C VAL A 88 8.18 -7.63 12.78
N SER A 89 9.44 -7.78 13.20
CA SER A 89 10.17 -9.05 13.20
C SER A 89 9.88 -9.85 14.46
N ARG A 90 8.62 -10.22 14.69
CA ARG A 90 8.31 -11.36 15.57
C ARG A 90 6.92 -11.92 15.38
N GLY A 91 6.70 -12.44 14.17
CA GLY A 91 5.55 -13.25 13.81
C GLY A 91 5.78 -13.93 12.46
N THR A 92 6.56 -15.03 12.47
CA THR A 92 6.73 -15.98 11.35
C THR A 92 7.41 -15.51 10.05
N VAL A 93 8.42 -14.64 10.12
CA VAL A 93 9.40 -14.48 9.02
C VAL A 93 10.82 -14.42 9.61
N GLU A 94 11.73 -15.22 9.06
CA GLU A 94 13.17 -15.24 9.36
C GLU A 94 13.81 -13.93 8.88
N ASP A 95 14.54 -13.24 9.76
CA ASP A 95 15.25 -11.96 9.57
C ASP A 95 14.45 -10.75 9.01
N PRO A 96 14.75 -9.50 9.42
CA PRO A 96 14.17 -8.33 8.76
C PRO A 96 14.58 -8.35 7.28
N GLU A 97 13.60 -8.48 6.38
CA GLU A 97 13.86 -8.42 4.93
C GLU A 97 14.69 -7.16 4.62
N PRO A 98 15.80 -7.29 3.86
CA PRO A 98 16.64 -6.15 3.53
C PRO A 98 15.84 -5.07 2.79
N VAL A 99 16.19 -3.80 3.01
CA VAL A 99 15.57 -2.68 2.30
C VAL A 99 15.80 -2.85 0.80
N VAL A 100 14.72 -2.88 0.03
CA VAL A 100 14.77 -3.00 -1.43
C VAL A 100 15.18 -1.65 -2.01
N GLU A 101 16.33 -1.60 -2.67
CA GLU A 101 16.79 -0.40 -3.36
C GLU A 101 16.28 -0.38 -4.80
N ILE A 102 15.62 0.71 -5.18
CA ILE A 102 15.10 0.92 -6.53
C ILE A 102 15.86 2.09 -7.17
N PRO A 103 16.73 1.84 -8.17
CA PRO A 103 17.40 2.90 -8.90
C PRO A 103 16.41 3.65 -9.79
N VAL A 104 16.43 4.97 -9.73
CA VAL A 104 15.50 5.85 -10.43
C VAL A 104 16.28 6.90 -11.19
N ARG A 105 15.99 7.02 -12.48
CA ARG A 105 16.28 8.22 -13.27
C ARG A 105 15.16 9.22 -13.03
N TYR A 106 15.47 10.40 -12.51
CA TYR A 106 14.47 11.44 -12.21
C TYR A 106 14.14 12.28 -13.45
N ASP A 107 13.65 11.60 -14.49
CA ASP A 107 13.31 12.13 -15.81
C ASP A 107 11.79 12.31 -16.01
N GLY A 108 11.01 12.23 -14.92
CA GLY A 108 9.56 12.19 -14.98
C GLY A 108 8.94 13.47 -15.53
N ALA A 109 8.00 13.30 -16.45
CA ALA A 109 7.32 14.42 -17.13
C ALA A 109 6.60 15.40 -16.17
N ASP A 110 6.25 14.97 -14.96
CA ASP A 110 5.58 15.80 -13.97
C ASP A 110 6.50 16.29 -12.85
N LEU A 111 7.80 15.95 -12.87
CA LEU A 111 8.74 16.34 -11.81
C LEU A 111 8.78 17.87 -11.58
N PRO A 112 8.80 18.74 -12.63
CA PRO A 112 8.72 20.19 -12.41
C PRO A 112 7.39 20.64 -11.79
N GLU A 113 6.28 20.00 -12.15
CA GLU A 113 4.96 20.33 -11.59
C GLU A 113 4.82 19.85 -10.14
N VAL A 114 5.37 18.68 -9.81
CA VAL A 114 5.46 18.18 -8.42
C VAL A 114 6.28 19.13 -7.56
N ALA A 115 7.43 19.58 -8.06
CA ALA A 115 8.25 20.59 -7.38
C ALA A 115 7.46 21.87 -7.11
N ARG A 116 6.73 22.36 -8.11
CA ARG A 116 5.85 23.53 -7.97
C ARG A 116 4.72 23.32 -6.95
N LEU A 117 4.06 22.17 -6.96
CA LEU A 117 2.95 21.85 -6.03
C LEU A 117 3.41 21.71 -4.58
N LEU A 118 4.66 21.29 -4.37
CA LEU A 118 5.26 21.13 -3.04
C LEU A 118 6.01 22.38 -2.56
N GLU A 119 6.11 23.42 -3.40
CA GLU A 119 6.93 24.61 -3.14
C GLU A 119 8.42 24.26 -2.88
N LEU A 120 8.92 23.25 -3.59
CA LEU A 120 10.29 22.76 -3.53
C LEU A 120 10.98 22.96 -4.89
N SER A 121 12.31 23.00 -4.88
CA SER A 121 13.09 22.81 -6.09
C SER A 121 13.11 21.33 -6.52
N ILE A 122 13.41 21.07 -7.79
CA ILE A 122 13.55 19.69 -8.29
C ILE A 122 14.59 18.88 -7.47
N PRO A 123 15.80 19.40 -7.17
CA PRO A 123 16.75 18.69 -6.32
C PRO A 123 16.22 18.37 -4.92
N GLU A 124 15.41 19.24 -4.33
CA GLU A 124 14.79 18.99 -3.02
C GLU A 124 13.72 17.90 -3.08
N VAL A 125 12.92 17.83 -4.15
CA VAL A 125 11.99 16.71 -4.37
C VAL A 125 12.74 15.39 -4.49
N ILE A 126 13.82 15.36 -5.28
CA ILE A 126 14.67 14.17 -5.45
C ILE A 126 15.27 13.75 -4.10
N ALA A 127 15.88 14.69 -3.38
CA ALA A 127 16.48 14.43 -2.06
C ALA A 127 15.45 13.95 -1.03
N ALA A 128 14.24 14.50 -1.04
CA ALA A 128 13.16 14.04 -0.17
C ALA A 128 12.70 12.62 -0.55
N HIS A 129 12.61 12.31 -1.84
CA HIS A 129 12.15 11.00 -2.31
C HIS A 129 13.16 9.89 -2.03
N THR A 130 14.45 10.16 -2.26
CA THR A 130 15.55 9.21 -2.00
C THR A 130 15.94 9.10 -0.53
N GLY A 131 15.81 10.19 0.23
CA GLY A 131 16.08 10.23 1.67
C GLY A 131 15.00 9.55 2.53
N THR A 132 13.90 9.14 1.92
CA THR A 132 12.77 8.51 2.60
C THR A 132 12.85 6.98 2.53
N VAL A 133 12.64 6.31 3.67
CA VAL A 133 12.33 4.88 3.68
C VAL A 133 10.82 4.72 3.52
N TRP A 134 10.43 4.13 2.41
CA TRP A 134 9.05 3.86 2.09
C TRP A 134 8.65 2.47 2.58
N ARG A 135 7.38 2.30 2.95
CA ARG A 135 6.80 1.00 3.29
C ARG A 135 5.67 0.68 2.34
N CYS A 136 5.67 -0.52 1.77
CA CYS A 136 4.54 -0.95 0.94
C CYS A 136 3.34 -1.27 1.84
N ALA A 137 2.35 -0.38 1.87
CA ALA A 137 1.15 -0.55 2.67
C ALA A 137 0.29 -1.71 2.11
N PHE A 138 0.03 -1.71 0.81
CA PHE A 138 -0.75 -2.77 0.17
C PHE A 138 -0.37 -2.91 -1.31
N VAL A 139 -0.71 -4.04 -1.89
CA VAL A 139 -0.51 -4.35 -3.31
C VAL A 139 -1.89 -4.45 -3.96
N GLY A 140 -2.04 -3.86 -5.14
CA GLY A 140 -3.33 -3.81 -5.85
C GLY A 140 -3.15 -3.18 -7.23
N PHE A 141 -4.24 -2.86 -7.94
CA PHE A 141 -4.25 -2.29 -9.29
C PHE A 141 -3.69 -3.19 -10.41
N ALA A 142 -2.46 -3.68 -10.27
CA ALA A 142 -1.82 -4.64 -11.19
C ALA A 142 -0.80 -5.51 -10.42
N PRO A 143 -0.48 -6.73 -10.91
CA PRO A 143 0.57 -7.55 -10.33
C PRO A 143 1.90 -6.78 -10.21
N GLY A 144 2.45 -6.70 -9.00
CA GLY A 144 3.68 -5.96 -8.69
C GLY A 144 3.52 -4.46 -8.44
N PHE A 145 2.30 -3.90 -8.45
CA PHE A 145 2.07 -2.51 -8.07
C PHE A 145 1.84 -2.38 -6.55
N GLY A 146 2.83 -1.87 -5.84
CA GLY A 146 2.77 -1.58 -4.41
C GLY A 146 2.48 -0.11 -4.13
N TYR A 147 1.57 0.15 -3.21
CA TYR A 147 1.27 1.50 -2.70
C TYR A 147 2.22 1.80 -1.55
N LEU A 148 3.17 2.70 -1.78
CA LEU A 148 4.25 2.97 -0.85
C LEU A 148 3.94 4.21 -0.02
N THR A 149 3.99 4.09 1.30
CA THR A 149 3.78 5.21 2.23
C THR A 149 5.05 5.54 2.98
N SER A 150 5.14 6.77 3.47
CA SER A 150 6.18 7.21 4.39
C SER A 150 5.53 7.86 5.62
N PRO A 151 6.02 7.58 6.84
CA PRO A 151 5.51 8.24 8.06
C PRO A 151 5.62 9.77 8.00
N ASP A 152 6.60 10.28 7.28
CA ASP A 152 6.94 11.70 7.26
C ASP A 152 5.99 12.52 6.36
N GLY A 153 5.26 11.88 5.45
CA GLY A 153 4.24 12.51 4.59
C GLY A 153 4.71 13.64 3.65
N ARG A 154 6.02 13.90 3.56
CA ARG A 154 6.61 15.10 2.93
C ARG A 154 6.33 15.27 1.43
N LEU A 155 5.96 14.20 0.72
CA LEU A 155 5.74 14.20 -0.73
C LEU A 155 4.28 13.94 -1.10
N THR A 156 3.36 14.65 -0.45
CA THR A 156 1.93 14.55 -0.73
C THR A 156 1.52 15.51 -1.84
N VAL A 157 1.24 14.96 -3.03
CA VAL A 157 0.72 15.72 -4.18
C VAL A 157 -0.61 15.14 -4.66
N PRO A 158 -1.54 15.95 -5.20
CA PRO A 158 -2.78 15.43 -5.76
C PRO A 158 -2.53 14.55 -6.98
N ARG A 159 -3.54 13.76 -7.35
CA ARG A 159 -3.60 13.13 -8.68
C ARG A 159 -3.75 14.22 -9.75
N ARG A 160 -3.32 13.90 -10.97
CA ARG A 160 -3.65 14.70 -12.15
C ARG A 160 -5.16 14.80 -12.32
N THR A 161 -5.61 15.97 -12.77
CA THR A 161 -7.02 16.22 -13.12
C THR A 161 -7.51 15.30 -14.24
N HIS A 162 -6.62 14.97 -15.19
CA HIS A 162 -6.88 14.02 -16.26
C HIS A 162 -5.84 12.89 -16.26
N ALA A 163 -6.32 11.65 -16.27
CA ALA A 163 -5.45 10.49 -16.37
C ALA A 163 -4.77 10.42 -17.75
N ARG A 164 -3.53 9.94 -17.78
CA ARG A 164 -2.86 9.52 -19.02
C ARG A 164 -3.53 8.26 -19.54
N THR A 165 -3.67 8.18 -20.85
CA THR A 165 -4.11 6.96 -21.55
C THR A 165 -3.06 5.85 -21.47
N ALA A 166 -1.78 6.21 -21.38
CA ALA A 166 -0.68 5.28 -21.19
C ALA A 166 0.42 5.89 -20.30
N ILE A 167 0.83 5.13 -19.29
CA ILE A 167 2.03 5.33 -18.48
C ILE A 167 2.98 4.18 -18.82
N PRO A 168 4.28 4.44 -19.08
CA PRO A 168 5.24 3.39 -19.37
C PRO A 168 5.47 2.48 -18.16
N ALA A 169 5.85 1.22 -18.42
CA ALA A 169 6.37 0.34 -17.37
C ALA A 169 7.63 0.96 -16.75
N GLY A 170 7.83 0.74 -15.45
CA GLY A 170 8.94 1.31 -14.70
C GLY A 170 8.74 2.77 -14.28
N ALA A 171 7.64 3.43 -14.66
CA ALA A 171 7.40 4.80 -14.23
C ALA A 171 7.28 4.90 -12.71
N VAL A 172 8.02 5.82 -12.10
CA VAL A 172 7.97 6.14 -10.68
C VAL A 172 7.07 7.35 -10.49
N ALA A 173 6.14 7.28 -9.54
CA ALA A 173 5.08 8.27 -9.43
C ALA A 173 4.63 8.56 -8.00
N LEU A 174 4.04 9.75 -7.81
CA LEU A 174 3.43 10.19 -6.56
C LEU A 174 1.94 10.49 -6.72
N ALA A 175 1.14 10.17 -5.70
CA ALA A 175 -0.24 10.66 -5.56
C ALA A 175 -0.79 10.44 -4.14
N GLY A 176 -1.43 11.46 -3.56
CA GLY A 176 -2.19 11.35 -2.31
C GLY A 176 -1.38 10.83 -1.11
N GLY A 177 -0.09 11.17 -1.05
CA GLY A 177 0.83 10.71 0.00
C GLY A 177 1.48 9.36 -0.28
N TYR A 178 1.17 8.74 -1.43
CA TYR A 178 1.79 7.50 -1.86
C TYR A 178 2.86 7.74 -2.93
N SER A 179 3.90 6.91 -2.92
CA SER A 179 4.77 6.64 -4.06
C SER A 179 4.48 5.24 -4.64
N ALA A 180 4.83 5.01 -5.90
CA ALA A 180 4.70 3.69 -6.54
C ALA A 180 5.58 3.59 -7.80
N VAL A 181 5.81 2.35 -8.24
CA VAL A 181 6.38 2.02 -9.55
C VAL A 181 5.35 1.26 -10.37
N TYR A 182 5.07 1.73 -11.58
CA TYR A 182 4.15 1.07 -12.50
C TYR A 182 4.80 -0.21 -13.07
N PRO A 183 4.27 -1.43 -12.80
CA PRO A 183 4.93 -2.68 -13.20
C PRO A 183 4.79 -2.97 -14.71
N ARG A 184 3.84 -2.32 -15.38
CA ARG A 184 3.53 -2.49 -16.80
C ARG A 184 2.84 -1.26 -17.36
N GLY A 185 2.71 -1.20 -18.68
CA GLY A 185 1.97 -0.13 -19.35
C GLY A 185 0.48 -0.10 -18.97
N THR A 186 0.02 0.99 -18.35
CA THR A 186 -1.39 1.14 -17.93
C THR A 186 -1.83 2.60 -18.02
N PRO A 187 -3.13 2.90 -18.20
CA PRO A 187 -3.64 4.25 -17.95
C PRO A 187 -3.48 4.60 -16.46
N GLY A 188 -3.29 5.89 -16.14
CA GLY A 188 -3.18 6.33 -14.76
C GLY A 188 -3.06 7.84 -14.58
N GLY A 189 -3.42 8.30 -13.38
CA GLY A 189 -3.48 9.73 -13.04
C GLY A 189 -2.46 10.18 -12.00
N TRP A 190 -1.40 9.40 -11.76
CA TRP A 190 -0.36 9.81 -10.79
C TRP A 190 0.64 10.77 -11.46
N GLN A 191 1.27 11.59 -10.64
CA GLN A 191 2.34 12.49 -11.08
C GLN A 191 3.61 11.67 -11.30
N LEU A 192 4.15 11.64 -12.52
CA LEU A 192 5.36 10.89 -12.87
C LEU A 192 6.61 11.70 -12.54
N ILE A 193 7.47 11.17 -11.67
CA ILE A 193 8.69 11.85 -11.19
C ILE A 193 9.99 11.21 -11.70
N GLY A 194 9.91 10.00 -12.25
CA GLY A 194 11.07 9.32 -12.82
C GLY A 194 10.74 7.97 -13.43
N SER A 195 11.77 7.19 -13.73
CA SER A 195 11.67 5.85 -14.29
C SER A 195 12.73 4.90 -13.71
N THR A 196 12.43 3.61 -13.69
CA THR A 196 13.36 2.53 -13.33
C THR A 196 13.26 1.39 -14.34
N ASP A 197 14.38 0.73 -14.61
CA ASP A 197 14.43 -0.48 -15.44
C ASP A 197 14.17 -1.76 -14.61
N LEU A 198 14.00 -1.64 -13.29
CA LEU A 198 13.70 -2.79 -12.44
C LEU A 198 12.31 -3.39 -12.76
N ARG A 199 12.29 -4.71 -12.97
CA ARG A 199 11.06 -5.49 -13.12
C ARG A 199 10.38 -5.66 -11.76
N MET A 200 9.33 -4.87 -11.51
CA MET A 200 8.51 -4.96 -10.30
C MET A 200 7.77 -6.31 -10.19
N TRP A 201 7.47 -6.94 -11.33
CA TRP A 201 6.87 -8.28 -11.42
C TRP A 201 7.60 -9.16 -12.45
N ALA A 202 7.87 -10.40 -12.06
CA ALA A 202 8.55 -11.39 -12.89
C ALA A 202 8.03 -12.79 -12.53
N VAL A 203 7.30 -13.45 -13.43
CA VAL A 203 6.74 -14.80 -13.18
C VAL A 203 7.83 -15.85 -12.96
N ASP A 204 9.00 -15.59 -13.52
CA ASP A 204 10.24 -16.37 -13.43
C ASP A 204 11.06 -16.11 -12.15
N ARG A 205 10.66 -15.17 -11.30
CA ARG A 205 11.32 -14.86 -10.02
C ARG A 205 10.56 -15.51 -8.86
N ASP A 206 11.28 -15.99 -7.85
CA ASP A 206 10.70 -16.39 -6.56
C ASP A 206 11.23 -15.46 -5.44
N PRO A 207 10.39 -14.57 -4.89
CA PRO A 207 8.98 -14.36 -5.25
C PRO A 207 8.76 -13.55 -6.53
N PRO A 208 7.59 -13.72 -7.20
CA PRO A 208 7.33 -13.00 -8.44
C PRO A 208 7.25 -11.48 -8.28
N ALA A 209 6.79 -10.99 -7.13
CA ALA A 209 6.74 -9.57 -6.80
C ALA A 209 8.05 -9.11 -6.15
N LEU A 210 8.63 -8.02 -6.64
CA LEU A 210 9.83 -7.41 -6.05
C LEU A 210 9.50 -6.75 -4.71
N VAL A 211 8.31 -6.17 -4.62
CA VAL A 211 7.80 -5.47 -3.44
C VAL A 211 6.51 -6.16 -3.00
N ARG A 212 6.43 -6.46 -1.70
CA ARG A 212 5.27 -7.08 -1.05
C ARG A 212 4.72 -6.14 0.00
N ALA A 213 3.47 -6.37 0.43
CA ALA A 213 2.94 -5.66 1.58
C ALA A 213 3.85 -5.88 2.80
N GLY A 214 4.27 -4.79 3.44
CA GLY A 214 5.24 -4.77 4.54
C GLY A 214 6.69 -4.49 4.14
N SER A 215 7.07 -4.70 2.87
CA SER A 215 8.45 -4.45 2.42
C SER A 215 8.88 -3.00 2.68
N ALA A 216 10.14 -2.80 3.05
CA ALA A 216 10.79 -1.50 3.12
C ALA A 216 11.54 -1.22 1.82
N ILE A 217 11.40 -0.01 1.29
CA ILE A 217 11.94 0.40 -0.01
C ILE A 217 12.71 1.70 0.17
N ARG A 218 13.83 1.82 -0.52
CA ARG A 218 14.53 3.09 -0.70
C ARG A 218 14.73 3.33 -2.19
N PHE A 219 14.36 4.52 -2.66
CA PHE A 219 14.72 4.94 -4.00
C PHE A 219 16.13 5.51 -3.99
N VAL A 220 16.93 5.18 -4.99
CA VAL A 220 18.28 5.71 -5.16
C VAL A 220 18.36 6.43 -6.51
N ASP A 221 18.91 7.63 -6.51
CA ASP A 221 19.11 8.38 -7.76
C ASP A 221 20.24 7.74 -8.56
N SER A 222 19.96 7.33 -9.80
CA SER A 222 20.97 6.75 -10.69
C SER A 222 21.76 7.80 -11.47
N GLY A 223 21.36 9.08 -11.42
CA GLY A 223 22.12 10.20 -12.00
C GLY A 223 22.14 10.28 -13.54
N GLU A 224 21.33 9.47 -14.22
CA GLU A 224 21.19 9.43 -15.69
C GLU A 224 19.89 10.07 -16.18
#